data_AF-A0A8X7QDY2-F1
#
_entry.id   AF-A0A8X7QDY2-F1
#
_cell.length_a   1.000
_cell.length_b   1.000
_cell.length_c   1.000
_cell.angle_alpha   90.00
_cell.angle_beta   90.00
_cell.angle_gamma   90.00
#
_symmetry.space_group_name_H-M   'P 1'
#
loop_
_entity.id
_entity.type
_entity.pdbx_description
1 polymer ?
#
loop_
_entity_poly.entity_id
_entity_poly.type
_entity_poly.pdbx_seq_one_letter_code
_entity_poly.pdbx_strand_id
1 'polypeptide(L)' 'MSSQEKAASSPMTQWDHMRRLDTVLKDTITPLSEPEAVDLVNTVFASATERDIYTGDKLEIMILKADDIRTEVMELRKD' A
#
# COMPACT_ATOMS: atom_id res chain seq x y z
N MET A 1 -0.28 56.63 31.34
CA MET A 1 0.33 55.32 31.63
C MET A 1 0.19 54.48 30.37
N SER A 2 1.33 54.21 29.73
CA SER A 2 1.45 53.47 28.48
C SER A 2 1.39 51.98 28.77
N SER A 3 0.51 51.24 28.10
CA SER A 3 0.62 49.80 28.01
C SER A 3 0.07 49.36 26.65
N GLN A 4 0.94 49.44 25.64
CA GLN A 4 0.81 48.62 24.44
C GLN A 4 1.09 47.17 24.86
N GLU A 5 0.06 46.33 24.87
CA GLU A 5 0.26 44.88 24.90
C GLU A 5 0.25 44.38 23.46
N LYS A 6 1.43 44.44 22.82
CA LYS A 6 1.66 43.72 21.57
C LYS A 6 1.56 42.23 21.89
N ALA A 7 0.46 41.60 21.49
CA ALA A 7 0.39 40.15 21.38
C ALA A 7 1.41 39.70 20.32
N ALA A 8 2.60 39.34 20.79
CA ALA A 8 3.63 38.75 19.95
C ALA A 8 3.11 37.40 19.47
N SER A 9 2.83 37.30 18.17
CA SER A 9 2.64 36.05 17.45
C SER A 9 3.83 35.13 17.78
N SER A 10 3.57 34.08 18.55
CA SER A 10 4.60 33.14 18.99
C SER A 10 5.19 32.44 17.76
N PRO A 11 6.51 32.47 17.54
CA PRO A 11 7.12 31.78 16.41
C PRO A 11 6.91 30.28 16.58
N MET A 12 6.25 29.70 15.57
CA MET A 12 5.95 28.27 15.47
C MET A 12 7.19 27.46 15.83
N THR A 13 7.05 26.58 16.81
CA THR A 13 8.22 25.90 17.39
C THR A 13 8.79 24.89 16.41
N GLN A 14 10.08 24.57 16.54
CA GLN A 14 10.72 23.51 15.75
C GLN A 14 9.96 22.17 15.85
N TRP A 15 9.29 21.93 16.97
CA TRP A 15 8.41 20.79 17.23
C TRP A 15 7.12 20.80 16.38
N ASP A 16 6.60 21.99 16.03
CA ASP A 16 5.46 22.14 15.11
C ASP A 16 5.86 21.88 13.66
N HIS A 17 7.11 22.15 13.28
CA HIS A 17 7.68 21.73 12.00
C HIS A 17 7.88 20.21 11.95
N MET A 18 8.33 19.60 13.05
CA MET A 18 8.47 18.14 13.18
C MET A 18 7.11 17.42 13.07
N ARG A 19 6.05 17.95 13.68
CA ARG A 19 4.68 17.42 13.54
C ARG A 19 4.12 17.45 12.11
N ARG A 20 4.69 18.28 11.22
CA ARG A 20 4.29 18.31 9.80
C ARG A 20 4.91 17.16 9.01
N LEU A 21 5.99 16.55 9.50
CA LEU A 21 6.62 15.38 8.87
C LEU A 21 5.87 14.08 9.18
N ASP A 22 5.19 13.98 10.33
CA ASP A 22 4.31 12.84 10.66
C ASP A 22 3.14 12.67 9.68
N THR A 23 2.73 13.74 9.00
CA THR A 23 1.62 13.68 8.03
C THR A 23 2.04 13.01 6.71
N VAL A 24 3.31 13.11 6.33
CA VAL A 24 3.82 12.53 5.07
C VAL A 24 4.10 11.04 5.22
N LEU A 25 4.36 10.58 6.45
CA LEU A 25 4.50 9.16 6.81
C LEU A 25 3.16 8.48 7.15
N LYS A 26 2.04 9.19 6.97
CA LYS A 26 0.70 8.62 7.07
C LYS A 26 0.43 7.82 5.79
N ASP A 27 1.17 6.72 5.68
CA ASP A 27 0.94 5.58 4.83
C ASP A 27 0.51 5.90 3.39
N THR A 28 1.45 5.80 2.46
CA THR A 28 1.20 5.54 1.03
C THR A 28 0.55 4.16 0.82
N ILE A 29 -0.23 3.67 1.78
CA ILE A 29 -1.06 2.48 1.70
C ILE A 29 -2.35 2.96 1.04
N THR A 30 -2.36 3.04 -0.28
CA THR A 30 -3.63 3.02 -1.00
C THR A 30 -4.29 1.69 -0.66
N PRO A 31 -5.47 1.68 -0.01
CA PRO A 31 -6.16 0.43 0.27
C PRO A 31 -6.45 -0.26 -1.06
N LEU A 32 -5.91 -1.45 -1.25
CA LEU A 32 -6.16 -2.26 -2.44
C LEU A 32 -7.44 -3.06 -2.20
N SER A 33 -8.40 -2.96 -3.12
CA SER A 33 -9.53 -3.88 -3.07
C SER A 33 -9.06 -5.29 -3.39
N GLU A 34 -9.77 -6.28 -2.86
CA GLU A 34 -9.48 -7.69 -3.14
C GLU A 34 -9.37 -8.03 -4.64
N PRO A 35 -10.28 -7.60 -5.54
CA PRO A 35 -10.13 -7.89 -6.97
C PRO A 35 -8.88 -7.25 -7.55
N GLU A 36 -8.52 -6.03 -7.15
CA GLU A 36 -7.29 -5.39 -7.61
C GLU A 36 -6.04 -6.14 -7.10
N ALA A 37 -6.10 -6.71 -5.90
CA ALA A 37 -5.03 -7.55 -5.36
C ALA A 37 -4.87 -8.85 -6.17
N VAL A 38 -5.99 -9.50 -6.50
CA VAL A 38 -6.00 -10.71 -7.34
C VAL A 38 -5.47 -10.40 -8.74
N ASP A 39 -5.93 -9.32 -9.36
CA ASP A 39 -5.49 -8.88 -10.69
C ASP A 39 -3.99 -8.57 -10.73
N LEU A 40 -3.47 -7.92 -9.67
CA LEU A 40 -2.05 -7.67 -9.52
C LEU A 40 -1.27 -8.99 -9.46
N VAL A 41 -1.69 -9.93 -8.62
CA VAL A 41 -1.06 -11.25 -8.47
C VAL A 41 -1.06 -12.01 -9.81
N ASN A 42 -2.21 -12.07 -10.48
CA ASN A 42 -2.32 -12.70 -11.80
C ASN A 42 -1.35 -12.09 -12.82
N THR A 43 -1.28 -10.75 -12.87
CA THR A 43 -0.43 -10.03 -13.82
C THR A 43 1.06 -10.32 -13.57
N VAL A 44 1.51 -10.29 -12.31
CA VAL A 44 2.93 -10.53 -12.00
C VAL A 44 3.35 -11.97 -12.25
N PHE A 45 2.47 -12.95 -11.97
CA PHE A 45 2.79 -14.36 -12.23
C PHE A 45 2.74 -14.71 -13.72
N ALA A 46 1.83 -14.10 -14.49
CA ALA A 46 1.85 -14.22 -15.95
C ALA A 46 3.20 -13.71 -16.51
N SER A 47 3.67 -12.55 -16.04
CA SER A 47 4.96 -11.98 -16.42
C SER A 47 6.16 -12.82 -15.96
N ALA A 48 6.14 -13.33 -14.72
CA ALA A 48 7.21 -14.16 -14.18
C ALA A 48 7.42 -15.44 -14.99
N THR A 49 6.31 -16.07 -15.39
CA THR A 49 6.32 -17.29 -16.22
C THR A 49 7.00 -17.08 -17.58
N GLU A 50 7.04 -15.85 -18.11
CA GLU A 50 7.72 -15.59 -19.39
C GLU A 50 9.26 -15.65 -19.30
N ARG A 51 9.83 -15.56 -18.09
CA ARG A 51 11.28 -15.36 -17.91
C ARG A 51 11.92 -16.32 -16.90
N ASP A 52 11.15 -16.84 -15.96
CA ASP A 52 11.62 -17.79 -14.98
C ASP A 52 11.28 -19.22 -15.39
N ILE A 53 12.32 -20.00 -15.70
CA ILE A 53 12.19 -21.39 -16.16
C ILE A 53 11.62 -22.35 -15.09
N TYR A 54 11.51 -21.91 -13.84
CA TYR A 54 10.95 -22.71 -12.75
C TYR A 54 9.53 -22.29 -12.33
N THR A 55 8.97 -21.25 -12.96
CA THR A 55 7.61 -20.78 -12.71
C THR A 55 6.73 -21.09 -13.92
N GLY A 56 5.62 -21.81 -13.74
CA GLY A 56 4.70 -22.19 -14.83
C GLY A 56 3.58 -23.12 -14.39
N ASP A 57 2.94 -23.76 -15.35
CA ASP A 57 1.80 -24.68 -15.21
C ASP A 57 0.52 -24.05 -14.66
N LYS A 58 0.51 -23.69 -13.37
CA LYS A 58 -0.67 -23.20 -12.68
C LYS A 58 -0.31 -22.30 -11.50
N LEU A 59 -1.07 -21.21 -11.36
CA LEU A 59 -1.13 -20.39 -10.16
C LEU A 59 -2.36 -20.75 -9.33
N GLU A 60 -2.17 -20.97 -8.04
CA GLU A 60 -3.24 -21.16 -7.06
C GLU A 60 -3.18 -20.05 -6.00
N ILE A 61 -4.28 -19.30 -5.86
CA ILE A 61 -4.38 -18.16 -4.96
C ILE A 61 -5.40 -18.48 -3.87
N MET A 62 -4.94 -18.59 -2.62
CA MET A 62 -5.83 -18.68 -1.46
C MET A 62 -6.11 -17.29 -0.91
N ILE A 63 -7.38 -16.91 -0.86
CA ILE A 63 -7.85 -15.62 -0.38
C ILE A 63 -8.54 -15.85 0.95
N LEU A 64 -7.94 -15.33 2.02
CA LEU A 64 -8.40 -15.50 3.40
C LEU A 64 -9.11 -14.22 3.86
N LYS A 65 -10.31 -14.39 4.40
CA LYS A 65 -11.08 -13.35 5.10
C LYS A 65 -11.44 -13.83 6.49
N ALA A 66 -11.94 -12.92 7.32
CA ALA A 66 -12.38 -13.25 8.67
C ALA A 66 -13.43 -14.38 8.69
N ASP A 67 -14.32 -14.40 7.68
CA ASP A 67 -15.48 -15.30 7.66
C ASP A 67 -15.35 -16.45 6.65
N ASP A 68 -14.37 -16.41 5.74
CA ASP A 68 -14.29 -17.35 4.62
C ASP A 68 -12.87 -17.51 4.08
N ILE A 69 -12.60 -18.66 3.46
CA ILE A 69 -11.39 -18.94 2.69
C ILE A 69 -11.80 -19.46 1.31
N ARG A 70 -11.40 -18.74 0.26
CA ARG A 70 -11.65 -19.14 -1.12
C ARG A 70 -10.35 -19.38 -1.88
N THR A 71 -10.39 -20.30 -2.84
CA THR A 71 -9.25 -20.59 -3.71
C THR A 71 -9.60 -20.23 -5.14
N GLU A 72 -8.73 -19.47 -5.80
CA GLU A 72 -8.78 -19.18 -7.23
C GLU A 72 -7.61 -19.85 -7.95
N VAL A 73 -7.84 -20.23 -9.20
CA VAL A 73 -6.87 -20.94 -10.03
C VAL A 73 -6.74 -20.24 -11.37
N MET A 74 -5.50 -19.98 -11.79
CA MET A 74 -5.17 -19.46 -13.11
C MET A 74 -4.16 -20.38 -13.80
N GLU A 75 -4.41 -20.70 -15.08
CA GLU A 75 -3.44 -21.43 -15.90
C GLU A 75 -2.28 -20.51 -16.28
N LEU A 76 -1.04 -21.02 -16.19
CA LEU A 76 0.16 -20.34 -16.64
C LEU A 76 0.66 -21.00 -17.94
N ARG A 77 1.69 -20.42 -18.57
CA ARG A 77 2.36 -21.09 -19.69
C ARG A 77 2.94 -22.44 -19.26
N LYS A 78 3.04 -23.34 -20.25
CA LYS A 78 3.42 -24.76 -20.09
C LYS A 78 4.58 -25.16 -21.00
N ASP A 79 5.13 -24.20 -21.72
CA ASP A 79 6.10 -24.42 -22.80
C ASP A 79 7.56 -24.28 -22.36
#